data_AF-A0A9X4HN47-F1
#
_entry.id   AF-A0A9X4HN47-F1
#
_cell.length_a   1.000
_cell.length_b   1.000
_cell.length_c   1.000
_cell.angle_alpha   90.00
_cell.angle_beta   90.00
_cell.angle_gamma   90.00
#
_symmetry.space_group_name_H-M   'P 1'
#
loop_
_entity.id
_entity.type
_entity.pdbx_description
1 polymer ?
#
loop_
_entity_poly.entity_id
_entity_poly.type
_entity_poly.pdbx_seq_one_letter_code
_entity_poly.pdbx_strand_id
1 'polypeptide(L)'
;MLNLADTPPPVATPEIASRELIAADLRLLIAQIETSMRRIAAAMDQEHGSDPEGSADIVVLDDVTPRYASASAALNACRAGLGHALQCLSESGNAAGGSI
;
A
#
# COMPACT_ATOMS: atom_id res chain seq x y z
N MET A 1 8.34 16.70 -51.89
CA MET A 1 9.23 16.61 -50.70
C MET A 1 8.34 16.53 -49.46
N LEU A 2 8.26 15.36 -48.84
CA LEU A 2 7.60 15.16 -47.54
C LEU A 2 8.60 14.38 -46.68
N ASN A 3 9.38 15.09 -45.86
CA ASN A 3 10.16 14.44 -44.80
C ASN A 3 9.20 14.21 -43.64
N LEU A 4 8.66 12.99 -43.59
CA LEU A 4 7.95 12.46 -42.45
C LEU A 4 8.97 12.36 -41.31
N ALA A 5 8.71 13.09 -40.22
CA ALA A 5 9.51 13.04 -39.00
C ALA A 5 9.52 11.61 -38.47
N ASP A 6 10.58 10.88 -38.82
CA ASP A 6 10.97 9.61 -38.22
C ASP A 6 11.50 9.94 -36.82
N THR A 7 10.56 10.23 -35.92
CA THR A 7 10.86 10.35 -34.50
C THR A 7 10.84 8.92 -33.99
N PRO A 8 12.00 8.30 -33.68
CA PRO A 8 11.99 6.96 -33.13
C PRO A 8 11.13 6.95 -31.85
N PRO A 9 10.29 5.93 -31.65
CA PRO A 9 9.51 5.84 -30.43
C PRO A 9 10.47 5.90 -29.24
N PRO A 10 10.12 6.61 -28.16
CA PRO A 10 10.97 6.71 -26.99
C PRO A 10 11.19 5.29 -26.49
N VAL A 11 12.39 4.74 -26.77
CA VAL A 11 12.84 3.48 -26.20
C VAL A 11 12.92 3.77 -24.71
N ALA A 12 11.92 3.30 -23.97
CA ALA A 12 11.96 3.30 -22.52
C ALA A 12 13.27 2.63 -22.14
N THR A 13 14.18 3.39 -21.53
CA THR A 13 15.45 2.85 -21.09
C THR A 13 15.13 1.70 -20.12
N PRO A 14 15.93 0.62 -20.10
CA PRO A 14 15.68 -0.55 -19.25
C PRO A 14 15.53 -0.20 -17.76
N GLU A 15 16.10 0.94 -17.35
CA GLU A 15 15.94 1.53 -16.03
C GLU A 15 14.51 2.06 -15.76
N ILE A 16 13.87 2.74 -16.72
CA ILE A 16 12.48 3.19 -16.61
C ILE A 16 11.54 1.98 -16.49
N ALA A 17 11.75 0.94 -17.31
CA ALA A 17 10.97 -0.28 -17.23
C ALA A 17 11.14 -1.00 -15.87
N SER A 18 12.35 -0.99 -15.31
CA SER A 18 12.63 -1.56 -13.99
C SER A 18 11.94 -0.77 -12.86
N ARG A 19 11.94 0.56 -12.92
CA ARG A 19 11.24 1.42 -11.96
C ARG A 19 9.73 1.23 -11.99
N GLU A 20 9.15 1.10 -13.19
CA GLU A 20 7.72 0.83 -13.35
C GLU A 20 7.31 -0.54 -12.81
N LEU A 21 8.14 -1.57 -13.00
CA LEU A 21 7.91 -2.90 -12.40
C LEU A 21 7.93 -2.84 -10.87
N ILE A 22 8.94 -2.18 -10.29
CA ILE A 22 9.02 -1.97 -8.83
C ILE A 22 7.80 -1.18 -8.36
N ALA A 23 7.39 -0.14 -9.08
CA ALA A 23 6.22 0.64 -8.73
C ALA A 23 4.91 -0.17 -8.82
N ALA A 24 4.78 -1.09 -9.78
CA ALA A 24 3.66 -2.01 -9.86
C ALA A 24 3.61 -2.96 -8.65
N ASP A 25 4.75 -3.52 -8.26
CA ASP A 25 4.87 -4.40 -7.09
C ASP A 25 4.52 -3.67 -5.78
N LEU A 26 5.02 -2.44 -5.60
CA LEU A 26 4.69 -1.62 -4.43
C LEU A 26 3.19 -1.29 -4.35
N ARG A 27 2.53 -1.02 -5.49
CA ARG A 27 1.08 -0.81 -5.55
C ARG A 27 0.30 -2.08 -5.18
N LEU A 28 0.77 -3.25 -5.61
CA LEU A 28 0.18 -4.53 -5.22
C LEU A 28 0.30 -4.78 -3.72
N LEU A 29 1.46 -4.50 -3.12
CA LEU A 29 1.66 -4.61 -1.68
C LEU A 29 0.75 -3.67 -0.88
N ILE A 30 0.55 -2.43 -1.35
CA ILE A 30 -0.41 -1.49 -0.74
C ILE A 30 -1.83 -2.09 -0.74
N ALA A 31 -2.28 -2.64 -1.88
CA ALA A 31 -3.61 -3.25 -1.98
C ALA A 31 -3.77 -4.47 -1.05
N GLN A 32 -2.71 -5.26 -0.87
CA GLN A 32 -2.69 -6.37 0.09
C GLN A 32 -2.75 -5.89 1.54
N ILE A 33 -2.02 -4.82 1.89
CA ILE A 33 -2.07 -4.19 3.22
C ILE A 33 -3.48 -3.70 3.53
N GLU A 34 -4.14 -3.01 2.58
CA GLU A 34 -5.51 -2.54 2.74
C GLU A 34 -6.50 -3.70 2.92
N THR A 35 -6.26 -4.83 2.26
CA THR A 35 -7.04 -6.06 2.47
C THR A 35 -6.83 -6.65 3.87
N SER A 36 -5.58 -6.65 4.37
CA SER A 36 -5.27 -7.08 5.73
C SER A 36 -5.96 -6.20 6.78
N MET A 37 -5.93 -4.88 6.60
CA MET A 37 -6.61 -3.93 7.48
C MET A 37 -8.13 -4.17 7.53
N ARG A 38 -8.77 -4.46 6.38
CA ARG A 38 -10.20 -4.81 6.36
C ARG A 38 -10.50 -6.11 7.11
N ARG A 39 -9.61 -7.11 7.01
CA ARG A 39 -9.75 -8.36 7.78
C ARG A 39 -9.60 -8.12 9.28
N ILE A 40 -8.67 -7.26 9.68
CA ILE A 40 -8.51 -6.86 11.08
C ILE A 40 -9.77 -6.14 11.57
N ALA A 41 -10.29 -5.18 10.81
CA ALA A 41 -11.54 -4.48 11.16
C ALA A 41 -12.72 -5.46 11.32
N ALA A 42 -12.88 -6.40 10.38
CA ALA A 42 -13.93 -7.42 10.45
C ALA A 42 -13.75 -8.40 11.62
N ALA A 43 -12.51 -8.68 12.04
CA ALA A 43 -12.23 -9.49 13.22
C ALA A 43 -12.62 -8.75 14.51
N MET A 44 -12.30 -7.45 14.60
CA MET A 44 -12.70 -6.63 15.74
C MET A 44 -14.22 -6.52 15.85
N ASP A 45 -14.96 -6.33 14.75
CA ASP A 45 -16.43 -6.21 14.80
C ASP A 45 -17.13 -7.51 15.24
N GLN A 46 -16.58 -8.68 14.88
CA GLN A 46 -17.12 -9.98 15.29
C GLN A 46 -16.97 -10.25 16.80
N GLU A 47 -15.93 -9.73 17.44
CA GLU A 47 -15.71 -9.89 18.88
C GLU A 47 -16.68 -9.04 19.73
N HIS A 48 -17.30 -8.01 19.16
CA HIS A 48 -18.27 -7.15 19.85
C HIS A 48 -19.73 -7.54 19.61
N GLY A 49 -20.01 -8.45 18.67
CA GLY A 49 -21.37 -8.82 18.22
C GLY A 49 -21.93 -10.14 18.74
N SER A 50 -21.18 -10.91 19.54
CA SER A 50 -21.72 -12.07 20.26
C SER A 50 -22.27 -11.61 21.61
N ASP A 51 -23.57 -11.35 21.66
CA ASP A 51 -24.27 -10.87 22.86
C ASP A 51 -24.30 -11.96 23.98
N PRO A 52 -24.32 -11.56 25.27
CA PRO A 52 -24.08 -12.41 26.43
C PRO A 52 -25.40 -12.91 27.05
N GLU A 53 -25.98 -13.99 26.54
CA GLU A 53 -27.01 -14.70 27.30
C GLU A 53 -26.37 -15.65 28.32
N GLY A 54 -26.02 -15.10 29.47
CA GLY A 54 -26.00 -15.86 30.72
C GLY A 54 -24.62 -16.34 31.18
N SER A 55 -23.73 -15.43 31.54
CA SER A 55 -22.89 -15.63 32.73
C SER A 55 -22.24 -14.31 33.09
N ALA A 56 -22.34 -13.91 34.35
CA ALA A 56 -21.57 -12.82 34.92
C ALA A 56 -20.10 -13.24 35.05
N ASP A 57 -19.44 -13.44 33.91
CA ASP A 57 -18.00 -13.59 33.86
C ASP A 57 -17.44 -12.27 33.33
N ILE A 58 -16.64 -11.62 34.17
CA ILE A 58 -15.92 -10.40 33.84
C ILE A 58 -14.97 -10.79 32.71
N VAL A 59 -15.40 -10.62 31.46
CA VAL A 59 -14.51 -10.82 30.32
C VAL A 59 -13.51 -9.67 30.38
N VAL A 60 -12.32 -9.95 30.92
CA VAL A 60 -11.15 -9.09 30.82
C VAL A 60 -10.77 -9.03 29.33
N LEU A 61 -11.43 -8.13 28.60
CA LEU A 61 -11.29 -7.92 27.16
C LEU A 61 -10.13 -6.96 26.84
N ASP A 62 -9.04 -6.97 27.62
CA ASP A 62 -8.01 -5.92 27.54
C ASP A 62 -6.79 -6.30 26.68
N ASP A 63 -6.62 -7.57 26.29
CA ASP A 63 -5.39 -8.01 25.60
C ASP A 63 -5.47 -8.13 24.07
N VAL A 64 -6.68 -8.13 23.47
CA VAL A 64 -6.86 -8.40 22.03
C VAL A 64 -6.99 -7.12 21.19
N THR A 65 -7.75 -6.13 21.69
CA THR A 65 -7.91 -4.81 21.07
C THR A 65 -6.57 -4.06 20.89
N PRO A 66 -5.64 -4.06 21.86
CA PRO A 66 -4.32 -3.44 21.66
C PRO A 66 -3.48 -4.12 20.58
N ARG A 67 -3.64 -5.44 20.39
CA ARG A 67 -2.87 -6.20 19.38
C ARG A 67 -3.34 -5.90 17.96
N TYR A 68 -4.65 -5.86 17.73
CA TYR A 68 -5.20 -5.46 16.43
C TYR A 68 -4.97 -3.97 16.14
N ALA A 69 -5.01 -3.11 17.17
CA ALA A 69 -4.62 -1.71 17.04
C ALA A 69 -3.14 -1.54 16.68
N SER A 70 -2.24 -2.27 17.36
CA SER A 70 -0.80 -2.27 17.07
C SER A 70 -0.51 -2.81 15.67
N ALA A 71 -1.18 -3.88 15.24
CA ALA A 71 -1.05 -4.42 13.89
C ALA A 71 -1.54 -3.41 12.84
N SER A 72 -2.67 -2.74 13.09
CA SER A 72 -3.20 -1.70 12.20
C SER A 72 -2.26 -0.49 12.12
N ALA A 73 -1.66 -0.08 13.23
CA ALA A 73 -0.66 1.00 13.26
C ALA A 73 0.59 0.64 12.45
N ALA A 74 1.12 -0.58 12.61
CA ALA A 74 2.26 -1.08 11.83
C ALA A 74 1.94 -1.15 10.33
N LEU A 75 0.75 -1.65 9.96
CA LEU A 75 0.29 -1.70 8.57
C LEU A 75 0.14 -0.30 7.96
N ASN A 76 -0.36 0.67 8.73
CA ASN A 76 -0.43 2.08 8.29
C ASN A 76 0.96 2.69 8.07
N ALA A 77 1.91 2.43 8.98
CA ALA A 77 3.29 2.89 8.81
C ALA A 77 3.94 2.26 7.55
N CYS A 78 3.72 0.97 7.31
CA CYS A 78 4.15 0.30 6.08
C CYS A 78 3.52 0.93 4.84
N ARG A 79 2.21 1.19 4.84
CA ARG A 79 1.51 1.84 3.73
C ARG A 79 2.09 3.23 3.43
N ALA A 80 2.38 4.02 4.47
CA ALA A 80 3.03 5.32 4.31
C ALA A 80 4.44 5.20 3.71
N GLY A 81 5.24 4.25 4.18
CA GLY A 81 6.58 3.98 3.64
C GLY A 81 6.57 3.54 2.17
N LEU A 82 5.65 2.65 1.80
CA LEU A 82 5.47 2.20 0.40
C LEU A 82 5.00 3.36 -0.50
N GLY A 83 4.10 4.21 -0.01
CA GLY A 83 3.66 5.42 -0.71
C GLY A 83 4.82 6.40 -0.96
N HIS A 84 5.68 6.59 0.04
CA HIS A 84 6.88 7.41 -0.12
C HIS A 84 7.86 6.81 -1.13
N ALA A 85 8.08 5.48 -1.11
CA ALA A 85 8.91 4.81 -2.09
C ALA A 85 8.40 5.01 -3.53
N LEU A 86 7.08 4.95 -3.74
CA LEU A 86 6.45 5.25 -5.04
C LEU A 86 6.68 6.70 -5.50
N GLN A 87 6.59 7.66 -4.58
CA GLN A 87 6.87 9.06 -4.89
C GLN A 87 8.32 9.26 -5.32
N CYS A 88 9.28 8.68 -4.60
CA CYS A 88 10.70 8.75 -4.95
C CYS A 88 11.01 8.15 -6.33
N LEU A 89 10.37 7.02 -6.67
CA LEU A 89 10.52 6.40 -8.00
C LEU A 89 9.94 7.30 -9.11
N SER A 90 8.86 8.02 -8.83
CA SER A 90 8.21 8.94 -9.77
C SER A 90 9.02 10.23 -9.98
N GLU A 91 9.53 10.82 -8.90
CA GLU A 91 10.37 12.03 -8.94
C GLU A 91 11.71 11.79 -9.65
N SER A 92 12.30 10.61 -9.44
CA SER A 92 13.53 10.21 -10.11
C SER A 92 13.36 10.05 -11.63
N GLY A 93 12.15 9.76 -12.12
CA GLY A 93 11.83 9.73 -13.56
C GLY A 93 11.66 11.13 -14.15
N ASN A 94 11.14 12.08 -13.36
CA ASN A 94 10.93 13.47 -13.77
C ASN A 94 12.25 14.27 -13.78
N ALA A 95 13.17 13.99 -12.85
CA ALA A 95 14.48 14.64 -12.80
C ALA A 95 15.37 14.33 -14.02
N ALA A 96 15.18 13.18 -14.67
CA ALA A 96 15.95 12.77 -15.84
C ALA A 96 15.41 13.34 -17.18
N GLY A 97 14.19 13.88 -17.21
CA GLY A 97 13.55 14.47 -18.39
C GLY A 97 13.52 16.01 -18.42
N GLY A 98 13.94 16.66 -17.33
CA GLY A 98 13.89 18.11 -17.15
C GLY A 98 15.26 18.78 -17.23
N SER A 99 15.89 18.78 -18.39
CA SER A 99 16.91 19.77 -18.73
C SER A 99 16.56 20.32 -20.11
N ILE A 100 15.87 21.46 -20.11
CA ILE A 100 15.55 22.29 -21.27
C ILE A 100 16.50 23.48 -21.24
#